data_AF-A0A351TPX5-F1
#
_entry.id   AF-A0A351TPX5-F1
#
_cell.length_a   1.000
_cell.length_b   1.000
_cell.length_c   1.000
_cell.angle_alpha   90.00
_cell.angle_beta   90.00
_cell.angle_gamma   90.00
#
_symmetry.space_group_name_H-M   'P 1'
#
loop_
_entity.id
_entity.type
_entity.pdbx_description
1 polymer ?
#
loop_
_entity_poly.entity_id
_entity_poly.type
_entity_poly.pdbx_seq_one_letter_code
_entity_poly.pdbx_strand_id
1 'polypeptide(L)'
;GEGSGSAVSAGESPGSAVSAGEGPGSAVSAGESPRCTAAVETVAFCHGDYQYHNILQGSSGWFLVNFEKYMRDNPVRDVYLLLRKLLEKENWSVSLGAELLEAYEKERPISACSRIDLYYRLAYPEKFWKIANFYYNSGKAWIPGKNQEKLERVIAQEQEKQHFLDEVFRDISHLR
;
A
#
# COMPACT_ATOMS: atom_id res chain seq x y z
N GLY A 1 -61.80 -4.46 43.04
CA GLY A 1 -62.06 -5.85 42.66
C GLY A 1 -61.12 -6.15 41.52
N GLU A 2 -60.08 -6.96 41.70
CA GLU A 2 -60.15 -8.42 41.99
C GLU A 2 -60.95 -9.12 40.87
N GLY A 3 -60.47 -10.15 40.18
CA GLY A 3 -59.26 -10.97 40.23
C GLY A 3 -59.21 -11.74 38.91
N SER A 4 -58.08 -12.28 38.47
CA SER A 4 -57.67 -13.69 38.62
C SER A 4 -56.98 -14.02 37.28
N GLY A 5 -55.80 -14.62 37.15
CA GLY A 5 -55.05 -15.52 38.02
C GLY A 5 -55.00 -16.89 37.35
N SER A 6 -53.90 -17.24 36.67
CA SER A 6 -53.30 -18.60 36.68
C SER A 6 -52.01 -18.68 35.84
N ALA A 7 -50.93 -19.08 36.52
CA ALA A 7 -49.72 -19.73 35.99
C ALA A 7 -50.08 -21.09 35.35
N VAL A 8 -49.27 -21.85 34.60
CA VAL A 8 -47.99 -22.56 34.89
C VAL A 8 -47.54 -23.08 33.49
N SER A 9 -46.29 -23.25 33.06
CA SER A 9 -45.27 -24.16 33.61
C SER A 9 -44.03 -24.17 32.70
N ALA A 10 -42.88 -24.30 33.34
CA ALA A 10 -41.58 -24.56 32.74
C ALA A 10 -41.48 -26.00 32.24
N GLY A 11 -40.66 -26.20 31.20
CA GLY A 11 -40.18 -27.49 30.75
C GLY A 11 -38.76 -27.34 30.22
N GLU A 12 -37.78 -27.68 31.06
CA GLU A 12 -36.36 -27.83 30.69
C GLU A 12 -36.05 -29.30 30.33
N SER A 13 -35.18 -29.44 29.31
CA SER A 13 -34.22 -30.53 29.06
C SER A 13 -34.73 -31.91 28.58
N PRO A 14 -33.89 -32.79 27.95
CA PRO A 14 -32.43 -32.71 27.71
C PRO A 14 -31.94 -33.06 26.27
N GLY A 15 -30.69 -32.66 26.00
CA GLY A 15 -29.61 -33.47 25.41
C GLY A 15 -29.83 -34.28 24.12
N SER A 16 -29.10 -33.92 23.07
CA SER A 16 -28.42 -34.90 22.21
C SER A 16 -27.10 -34.32 21.72
N ALA A 17 -26.02 -34.85 22.29
CA ALA A 17 -24.67 -34.65 21.82
C ALA A 17 -24.51 -35.28 20.43
N VAL A 18 -24.00 -34.51 19.47
CA VAL A 18 -23.47 -35.06 18.24
C VAL A 18 -21.98 -34.74 18.21
N SER A 19 -21.21 -35.75 18.53
CA SER A 19 -19.78 -35.88 18.25
C SER A 19 -19.57 -35.94 16.74
N ALA A 20 -18.87 -34.96 16.18
CA ALA A 20 -18.24 -35.07 14.87
C ALA A 20 -16.74 -34.89 15.07
N GLY A 21 -16.01 -35.97 14.80
CA GLY A 21 -14.62 -36.15 15.15
C GLY A 21 -13.66 -35.20 14.46
N GLU A 22 -12.54 -35.00 15.15
CA GLU A 22 -11.32 -34.40 14.64
C GLU A 22 -10.79 -35.24 13.46
N GLY A 23 -10.99 -34.73 12.24
CA GLY A 23 -10.23 -35.13 11.06
C GLY A 23 -8.85 -34.46 11.10
N PRO A 24 -7.81 -35.08 10.52
CA PRO A 24 -6.44 -34.60 10.67
C PRO A 24 -6.32 -33.23 10.01
N GLY A 25 -5.90 -32.24 10.79
CA GLY A 25 -5.50 -30.94 10.31
C GLY A 25 -4.39 -31.12 9.28
N SER A 26 -4.75 -31.02 8.00
CA SER A 26 -3.77 -30.77 6.96
C SER A 26 -3.18 -29.40 7.27
N ALA A 27 -1.95 -29.41 7.77
CA ALA A 27 -1.13 -28.22 7.89
C ALA A 27 -1.10 -27.57 6.50
N VAL A 28 -1.88 -26.50 6.34
CA VAL A 28 -1.75 -25.61 5.20
C VAL A 28 -0.37 -24.99 5.39
N SER A 29 0.61 -25.53 4.69
CA SER A 29 1.92 -24.91 4.56
C SER A 29 1.65 -23.50 4.04
N ALA A 30 1.82 -22.51 4.91
CA ALA A 30 1.91 -21.13 4.50
C ALA A 30 2.92 -21.08 3.36
N GLY A 31 2.44 -20.83 2.14
CA GLY A 31 3.31 -20.71 0.99
C GLY A 31 4.32 -19.62 1.31
N GLU A 32 5.58 -20.01 1.48
CA GLU A 32 6.65 -19.05 1.65
C GLU A 32 6.67 -18.20 0.38
N SER A 33 6.31 -16.92 0.53
CA SER A 33 6.58 -15.89 -0.47
C SER A 33 8.06 -16.02 -0.86
N PRO A 34 8.42 -15.94 -2.15
CA PRO A 34 9.78 -16.24 -2.61
C PRO A 34 10.78 -15.40 -1.81
N ARG A 35 11.55 -16.06 -0.93
CA ARG A 35 12.56 -15.40 -0.12
C ARG A 35 13.73 -15.08 -1.04
N CYS A 36 13.80 -13.80 -1.41
CA CYS A 36 14.98 -13.17 -1.95
C CYS A 36 16.14 -13.32 -0.95
N THR A 37 16.99 -14.33 -1.14
CA THR A 37 18.04 -14.66 -0.17
C THR A 37 19.33 -13.90 -0.44
N ALA A 38 19.72 -13.15 0.59
CA ALA A 38 21.01 -12.59 0.98
C ALA A 38 22.16 -12.55 -0.06
N ALA A 39 22.16 -11.54 -0.92
CA ALA A 39 23.39 -10.79 -1.15
C ALA A 39 23.78 -10.11 0.18
N VAL A 40 25.09 -9.97 0.47
CA VAL A 40 25.62 -9.28 1.65
C VAL A 40 24.76 -8.05 1.96
N GLU A 41 24.04 -8.05 3.07
CA GLU A 41 23.10 -6.98 3.42
C GLU A 41 23.88 -5.69 3.65
N THR A 42 24.14 -4.93 2.59
CA THR A 42 24.55 -3.54 2.70
C THR A 42 23.41 -2.82 3.40
N VAL A 43 23.65 -2.38 4.63
CA VAL A 43 22.67 -1.59 5.39
C VAL A 43 22.42 -0.30 4.62
N ALA A 44 21.20 -0.15 4.10
CA ALA A 44 20.75 1.05 3.41
C ALA A 44 19.79 1.84 4.32
N PHE A 45 19.88 3.16 4.21
CA PHE A 45 18.97 4.09 4.88
C PHE A 45 18.17 4.85 3.82
N CYS A 46 16.88 4.99 4.09
CA CYS A 46 15.98 5.86 3.35
C CYS A 46 15.75 7.13 4.16
N HIS A 47 15.52 8.24 3.47
CA HIS A 47 15.07 9.50 4.05
C HIS A 47 13.70 9.34 4.73
N GLY A 48 12.82 8.51 4.14
CA GLY A 48 11.49 8.23 4.71
C GLY A 48 10.44 9.34 4.47
N ASP A 49 10.87 10.46 3.91
CA ASP A 49 10.03 11.57 3.45
C ASP A 49 10.62 12.25 2.20
N TYR A 50 11.02 11.43 1.22
CA TYR A 50 11.67 11.92 0.01
C TYR A 50 10.65 12.62 -0.90
N GLN A 51 10.55 13.94 -0.75
CA GLN A 51 9.55 14.81 -1.41
C GLN A 51 10.24 16.05 -1.99
N TYR A 52 9.66 16.67 -3.01
CA TYR A 52 10.29 17.79 -3.73
C TYR A 52 10.63 18.99 -2.85
N HIS A 53 9.88 19.26 -1.78
CA HIS A 53 10.16 20.38 -0.87
C HIS A 53 11.32 20.09 0.10
N ASN A 54 11.73 18.83 0.22
CA ASN A 54 12.91 18.42 0.98
C ASN A 54 14.17 18.35 0.09
N ILE A 55 14.04 18.59 -1.22
CA ILE A 55 15.13 18.59 -2.20
C ILE A 55 15.41 20.05 -2.60
N LEU A 56 16.60 20.54 -2.26
CA LEU A 56 17.02 21.92 -2.51
C LEU A 56 18.09 21.97 -3.58
N GLN A 57 17.93 22.85 -4.57
CA GLN A 57 18.98 23.15 -5.54
C GLN A 57 19.86 24.29 -5.01
N GLY A 58 21.13 24.00 -4.75
CA GLY A 58 22.15 25.01 -4.50
C GLY A 58 23.10 25.21 -5.68
N SER A 59 24.05 26.13 -5.51
CA SER A 59 25.06 26.44 -6.53
C SER A 59 26.00 25.28 -6.87
N SER A 60 26.22 24.37 -5.91
CA SER A 60 27.11 23.22 -6.06
C SER A 60 26.39 21.88 -6.28
N GLY A 61 25.07 21.91 -6.49
CA GLY A 61 24.26 20.70 -6.70
C GLY A 61 23.04 20.62 -5.81
N TRP A 62 22.54 19.40 -5.62
CA TRP A 62 21.31 19.11 -4.88
C TRP A 62 21.61 18.75 -3.41
N PHE A 63 20.76 19.25 -2.52
CA PHE A 63 20.81 18.98 -1.09
C PHE A 63 19.49 18.37 -0.63
N LEU A 64 19.56 17.39 0.27
CA LEU A 64 18.40 16.81 0.92
C LEU A 64 18.34 17.33 2.35
N VAL A 65 17.14 17.69 2.83
CA VAL A 65 16.91 18.23 4.18
C VAL A 65 15.75 17.52 4.86
N ASN A 66 15.60 17.71 6.19
CA ASN A 66 14.51 17.15 7.01
C ASN A 66 14.54 15.63 7.21
N PHE A 67 15.71 15.11 7.61
CA PHE A 67 15.93 13.68 7.89
C PHE A 67 15.24 13.14 9.15
N GLU A 68 14.19 13.77 9.67
CA GLU A 68 13.52 13.32 10.92
C GLU A 68 12.88 11.92 10.80
N LYS A 69 12.56 11.50 9.58
CA LYS A 69 11.93 10.20 9.27
C LYS A 69 12.90 9.18 8.69
N TYR A 70 14.21 9.41 8.80
CA TYR A 70 15.20 8.49 8.26
C TYR A 70 15.09 7.11 8.93
N MET A 71 15.24 6.05 8.14
CA MET A 71 15.10 4.69 8.64
C MET A 71 15.86 3.69 7.78
N ARG A 72 16.25 2.56 8.38
CA ARG A 72 16.76 1.41 7.63
C ARG A 72 15.60 0.77 6.86
N ASP A 73 15.66 0.82 5.53
CA ASP A 73 14.65 0.23 4.63
C ASP A 73 15.28 0.04 3.24
N ASN A 74 14.58 -0.64 2.35
CA ASN A 74 14.97 -0.78 0.94
C ASN A 74 14.91 0.60 0.25
N PRO A 75 15.98 1.05 -0.44
CA PRO A 75 16.04 2.32 -1.16
C PRO A 75 14.87 2.61 -2.10
N VAL A 76 14.22 1.57 -2.62
CA VAL A 76 13.01 1.74 -3.45
C VAL A 76 11.86 2.41 -2.71
N ARG A 77 11.89 2.49 -1.38
CA ARG A 77 10.96 3.29 -0.58
C ARG A 77 11.01 4.77 -0.98
N ASP A 78 12.19 5.36 -1.07
CA ASP A 78 12.31 6.78 -1.43
C ASP A 78 12.01 7.01 -2.91
N VAL A 79 12.39 6.05 -3.77
CA VAL A 79 12.00 6.03 -5.19
C VAL A 79 10.48 6.04 -5.34
N TYR A 80 9.78 5.19 -4.58
CA TYR A 80 8.33 5.16 -4.51
C TYR A 80 7.74 6.51 -4.11
N LEU A 81 8.26 7.13 -3.04
CA LEU A 81 7.74 8.40 -2.52
C LEU A 81 7.85 9.54 -3.55
N LEU A 82 8.94 9.54 -4.32
CA LEU A 82 9.15 10.48 -5.42
C LEU A 82 8.22 10.17 -6.61
N LEU A 83 8.29 8.94 -7.14
CA LEU A 83 7.55 8.50 -8.32
C LEU A 83 6.05 8.71 -8.16
N ARG A 84 5.48 8.27 -7.04
CA ARG A 84 4.04 8.39 -6.79
C ARG A 84 3.56 9.83 -6.95
N LYS A 85 4.30 10.80 -6.41
CA LYS A 85 3.93 12.21 -6.48
C LYS A 85 4.01 12.78 -7.89
N LEU A 86 5.05 12.42 -8.63
CA LEU A 86 5.24 12.85 -10.01
C LEU A 86 4.19 12.24 -10.93
N LEU A 87 3.94 10.93 -10.81
CA LEU A 87 2.94 10.21 -11.60
C LEU A 87 1.52 10.69 -11.32
N GLU A 88 1.14 10.91 -10.05
CA GLU A 88 -0.18 11.50 -9.74
C GLU A 88 -0.39 12.88 -10.40
N LYS A 89 0.68 13.67 -10.53
CA LYS A 89 0.64 15.00 -11.15
C LYS A 89 0.51 14.91 -12.68
N GLU A 90 1.26 14.00 -13.29
CA GLU A 90 1.38 13.81 -14.74
C GLU A 90 0.47 12.69 -15.28
N ASN A 91 -0.67 12.46 -14.62
CA ASN A 91 -1.70 11.50 -15.01
C ASN A 91 -1.18 10.08 -15.28
N TRP A 92 -0.26 9.60 -14.45
CA TRP A 92 0.36 8.28 -14.57
C TRP A 92 0.99 8.02 -15.95
N SER A 93 1.62 9.05 -16.54
CA SER A 93 2.36 8.91 -17.80
C SER A 93 3.40 7.79 -17.76
N VAL A 94 3.26 6.84 -18.69
CA VAL A 94 4.18 5.70 -18.85
C VAL A 94 5.59 6.16 -19.20
N SER A 95 5.72 7.08 -20.15
CA SER A 95 7.03 7.57 -20.59
C SER A 95 7.79 8.23 -19.43
N LEU A 96 7.12 9.10 -18.67
CA LEU A 96 7.73 9.78 -17.53
C LEU A 96 8.20 8.79 -16.47
N GLY A 97 7.35 7.84 -16.08
CA GLY A 97 7.74 6.89 -15.04
C GLY A 97 8.83 5.91 -15.49
N ALA A 98 8.82 5.49 -16.76
CA ALA A 98 9.89 4.68 -17.34
C ALA A 98 11.22 5.45 -17.36
N GLU A 99 11.22 6.70 -17.84
CA GLU A 99 12.42 7.55 -17.86
C GLU A 99 12.98 7.80 -16.45
N LEU A 100 12.12 8.05 -15.46
CA LEU A 100 12.54 8.25 -14.06
C LEU A 100 13.15 6.98 -13.46
N LEU A 101 12.59 5.81 -13.76
CA LEU A 101 13.13 4.53 -13.33
C LEU A 101 14.47 4.22 -14.01
N GLU A 102 14.55 4.41 -15.32
CA GLU A 102 15.78 4.21 -16.08
C GLU A 102 16.90 5.13 -15.55
N ALA A 103 16.59 6.40 -15.27
CA ALA A 103 17.53 7.34 -14.68
C ALA A 103 18.04 6.88 -13.30
N TYR A 104 17.16 6.33 -12.46
CA TYR A 104 17.57 5.78 -11.17
C TYR A 104 18.47 4.54 -11.35
N GLU A 105 18.09 3.63 -12.25
CA GLU A 105 18.80 2.36 -12.45
C GLU A 105 20.18 2.50 -13.08
N LYS A 106 20.42 3.60 -13.81
CA LYS A 106 21.77 3.97 -14.27
C LYS A 106 22.76 4.15 -13.12
N GLU A 107 22.29 4.68 -12.00
CA GLU A 107 23.11 4.90 -10.80
C GLU A 107 23.06 3.68 -9.85
N ARG A 108 21.89 3.05 -9.73
CA ARG A 108 21.68 1.90 -8.84
C ARG A 108 20.70 0.89 -9.42
N PRO A 109 21.17 -0.27 -9.90
CA PRO A 109 20.30 -1.34 -10.37
C PRO A 109 19.27 -1.75 -9.31
N ILE A 110 18.01 -1.88 -9.72
CA ILE A 110 16.93 -2.34 -8.85
C ILE A 110 16.81 -3.85 -9.00
N SER A 111 17.05 -4.58 -7.90
CA SER A 111 16.88 -6.03 -7.89
C SER A 111 15.44 -6.44 -8.21
N ALA A 112 15.28 -7.67 -8.71
CA ALA A 112 13.99 -8.31 -8.95
C ALA A 112 12.99 -8.10 -7.79
N CYS A 113 13.46 -8.33 -6.57
CA CYS A 113 12.67 -8.23 -5.35
C CYS A 113 12.30 -6.80 -4.99
N SER A 114 13.26 -5.88 -5.13
CA SER A 114 13.04 -4.45 -4.96
C SER A 114 12.04 -3.90 -5.99
N ARG A 115 12.04 -4.45 -7.22
CA ARG A 115 11.07 -4.09 -8.25
C ARG A 115 9.65 -4.54 -7.89
N ILE A 116 9.51 -5.77 -7.37
CA ILE A 116 8.22 -6.29 -6.86
C ILE A 116 7.73 -5.44 -5.67
N ASP A 117 8.62 -5.08 -4.73
CA ASP A 117 8.28 -4.18 -3.61
C ASP A 117 7.78 -2.82 -4.14
N LEU A 118 8.49 -2.23 -5.10
CA LEU A 118 8.07 -0.98 -5.73
C LEU A 118 6.71 -1.08 -6.42
N TYR A 119 6.46 -2.17 -7.15
CA TYR A 119 5.15 -2.45 -7.77
C TYR A 119 4.03 -2.43 -6.73
N TYR A 120 4.16 -3.20 -5.65
CA TYR A 120 3.10 -3.26 -4.63
C TYR A 120 2.90 -1.93 -3.92
N ARG A 121 3.97 -1.16 -3.68
CA ARG A 121 3.86 0.18 -3.10
C ARG A 121 3.09 1.13 -4.02
N LEU A 122 3.35 1.11 -5.32
CA LEU A 122 2.63 1.94 -6.30
C LEU A 122 1.19 1.45 -6.54
N ALA A 123 0.98 0.14 -6.56
CA ALA A 123 -0.34 -0.48 -6.71
C ALA A 123 -1.26 -0.14 -5.54
N TYR A 124 -0.73 -0.03 -4.31
CA TYR A 124 -1.53 0.35 -3.16
C TYR A 124 -2.18 1.74 -3.34
N PRO A 125 -3.51 1.89 -3.18
CA PRO A 125 -4.22 3.14 -3.44
C PRO A 125 -4.09 4.12 -2.25
N GLU A 126 -2.85 4.52 -1.92
CA GLU A 126 -2.54 5.33 -0.72
C GLU A 126 -3.37 6.62 -0.64
N LYS A 127 -3.55 7.31 -1.77
CA LYS A 127 -4.29 8.57 -1.82
C LYS A 127 -5.78 8.38 -1.58
N PHE A 128 -6.38 7.35 -2.18
CA PHE A 128 -7.76 6.95 -1.90
C PHE A 128 -7.92 6.64 -0.41
N TRP A 129 -7.03 5.79 0.14
CA TRP A 129 -7.05 5.42 1.55
C TRP A 129 -6.95 6.65 2.45
N LYS A 130 -6.07 7.62 2.16
CA LYS A 130 -5.97 8.86 2.94
C LYS A 130 -7.24 9.70 2.90
N ILE A 131 -7.90 9.81 1.74
CA ILE A 131 -9.16 10.56 1.59
C ILE A 131 -10.28 9.86 2.38
N ALA A 132 -10.41 8.55 2.22
CA ALA A 132 -11.39 7.74 2.94
C ALA A 132 -11.16 7.79 4.45
N ASN A 133 -9.92 7.57 4.90
CA ASN A 133 -9.55 7.62 6.31
C ASN A 133 -9.82 9.00 6.92
N PHE A 134 -9.51 10.08 6.19
CA PHE A 134 -9.85 11.43 6.64
C PHE A 134 -11.36 11.61 6.78
N TYR A 135 -12.15 11.11 5.82
CA TYR A 135 -13.61 11.20 5.86
C TYR A 135 -14.17 10.49 7.10
N TYR A 136 -13.87 9.19 7.26
CA TYR A 136 -14.39 8.38 8.36
C TYR A 136 -14.00 8.92 9.75
N ASN A 137 -12.80 9.47 9.90
CA ASN A 137 -12.34 9.99 11.20
C ASN A 137 -12.71 11.47 11.46
N SER A 138 -13.28 12.17 10.48
CA SER A 138 -13.61 13.61 10.66
C SER A 138 -14.89 13.86 11.43
N GLY A 139 -15.76 12.86 11.62
CA GLY A 139 -17.05 12.99 12.30
C GLY A 139 -18.03 13.96 11.63
N LYS A 140 -17.78 14.36 10.38
CA LYS A 140 -18.60 15.33 9.66
C LYS A 140 -19.83 14.67 9.07
N ALA A 141 -20.98 15.33 9.21
CA ALA A 141 -22.23 14.90 8.58
C ALA A 141 -22.24 15.07 7.05
N TRP A 142 -21.25 15.77 6.47
CA TRP A 142 -21.13 15.99 5.03
C TRP A 142 -19.67 15.92 4.54
N ILE A 143 -19.48 15.51 3.29
CA ILE A 143 -18.18 15.49 2.62
C ILE A 143 -17.85 16.92 2.16
N PRO A 144 -16.70 17.51 2.58
CA PRO A 144 -16.27 18.78 2.01
C PRO A 144 -16.05 18.66 0.49
N GLY A 145 -16.53 19.60 -0.32
CA GLY A 145 -16.42 19.53 -1.78
C GLY A 145 -14.99 19.30 -2.29
N LYS A 146 -13.98 19.92 -1.66
CA LYS A 146 -12.56 19.68 -1.98
C LYS A 146 -12.11 18.22 -1.81
N ASN A 147 -12.73 17.45 -0.92
CA ASN A 147 -12.42 16.03 -0.75
C ASN A 147 -13.12 15.18 -1.80
N GLN A 148 -14.33 15.56 -2.18
CA GLN A 148 -15.04 14.95 -3.29
C GLN A 148 -14.28 15.14 -4.61
N GLU A 149 -13.84 16.35 -4.94
CA GLU A 149 -13.01 16.62 -6.12
C GLU A 149 -11.72 15.78 -6.13
N LYS A 150 -11.07 15.63 -4.97
CA LYS A 150 -9.88 14.78 -4.85
C LYS A 150 -10.20 13.30 -5.09
N LEU A 151 -11.34 12.83 -4.59
CA LEU A 151 -11.77 11.45 -4.77
C LEU A 151 -12.11 11.17 -6.24
N GLU A 152 -12.88 12.06 -6.86
CA GLU A 152 -13.23 11.99 -8.29
C GLU A 152 -11.96 11.96 -9.16
N ARG A 153 -10.95 12.79 -8.83
CA ARG A 153 -9.66 12.73 -9.52
C ARG A 153 -8.95 11.39 -9.33
N VAL A 154 -8.97 10.80 -8.14
CA VAL A 154 -8.34 9.48 -7.94
C VAL A 154 -9.03 8.40 -8.77
N ILE A 155 -10.36 8.41 -8.80
CA ILE A 155 -11.16 7.47 -9.60
C ILE A 155 -10.87 7.66 -11.08
N ALA A 156 -10.83 8.91 -11.55
CA ALA A 156 -10.57 9.23 -12.95
C ALA A 156 -9.17 8.82 -13.42
N GLN A 157 -8.20 8.70 -12.51
CA GLN A 157 -6.80 8.33 -12.83
C GLN A 157 -6.50 6.84 -12.65
N GLU A 158 -7.47 6.04 -12.18
CA GLU A 158 -7.21 4.63 -11.84
C GLU A 158 -6.88 3.80 -13.09
N GLN A 159 -7.51 4.09 -14.23
CA GLN A 159 -7.24 3.36 -15.47
C GLN A 159 -5.81 3.61 -15.96
N GLU A 160 -5.35 4.85 -15.93
CA GLU A 160 -3.99 5.24 -16.33
C GLU A 160 -2.94 4.69 -15.37
N LYS A 161 -3.27 4.65 -14.06
CA LYS A 161 -2.42 3.98 -13.08
C LYS A 161 -2.27 2.49 -13.39
N GLN A 162 -3.35 1.77 -13.67
CA GLN A 162 -3.28 0.35 -14.00
C GLN A 162 -2.50 0.12 -15.30
N HIS A 163 -2.75 0.93 -16.32
CA HIS A 163 -1.99 0.90 -17.56
C HIS A 163 -0.49 1.15 -17.33
N PHE A 164 -0.14 2.12 -16.48
CA PHE A 164 1.26 2.35 -16.08
C PHE A 164 1.90 1.14 -15.41
N LEU A 165 1.22 0.54 -14.44
CA LEU A 165 1.72 -0.63 -13.73
C LEU A 165 1.92 -1.82 -14.67
N ASP A 166 0.97 -2.02 -15.59
CA ASP A 166 1.04 -3.04 -16.62
C ASP A 166 2.22 -2.81 -17.56
N GLU A 167 2.37 -1.63 -18.15
CA GLU A 167 3.44 -1.40 -19.13
C GLU A 167 4.85 -1.42 -18.50
N VAL A 168 5.00 -0.96 -17.26
CA VAL A 168 6.32 -0.78 -16.63
C VAL A 168 6.76 -1.99 -15.80
N PHE A 169 5.83 -2.78 -15.25
CA PHE A 169 6.16 -3.87 -14.32
C PHE A 169 5.73 -5.26 -14.80
N ARG A 170 4.97 -5.40 -15.91
CA ARG A 170 4.54 -6.71 -16.43
C ARG A 170 5.68 -7.53 -17.01
N ASP A 171 6.76 -6.90 -17.49
CA ASP A 171 7.90 -7.65 -18.01
C ASP A 171 8.77 -8.22 -16.87
N ILE A 172 8.59 -9.52 -16.65
CA ILE A 172 9.32 -10.34 -15.66
C ILE A 172 10.76 -10.64 -16.13
N SER A 173 11.15 -10.24 -17.35
CA SER A 173 12.50 -10.45 -17.88
C SER A 173 13.59 -9.83 -16.99
N HIS A 174 13.27 -8.77 -16.25
CA HIS A 174 14.15 -8.12 -15.27
C HIS A 174 14.33 -8.88 -13.95
N LEU A 175 13.57 -9.98 -13.75
CA LEU A 175 13.68 -10.82 -12.53
C LEU A 175 14.67 -11.98 -12.67
N ARG A 176 15.35 -12.12 -13.82
CA ARG A 176 16.36 -13.16 -14.08
C ARG A 176 17.75 -12.75 -13.66
#